data_AF-A0A0C3QSK3-F1
#
_entry.id   AF-A0A0C3QSK3-F1
#
_cell.length_a   1.000
_cell.length_b   1.000
_cell.length_c   1.000
_cell.angle_alpha   90.00
_cell.angle_beta   90.00
_cell.angle_gamma   90.00
#
_symmetry.space_group_name_H-M   'P 1'
#
loop_
_entity.id
_entity.type
_entity.pdbx_description
1 polymer ?
#
loop_
_entity_poly.entity_id
_entity_poly.type
_entity_poly.pdbx_seq_one_letter_code
_entity_poly.pdbx_strand_id
1 'polypeptide(L)'
;MTDRHVSPQSQGFTYNGKLVTQAMTATIDSGTSLIYLPPSQAAALYANVPGAQAAADGKHWTFPCVNADSIGTIGIAFSSATVFNINPTQFNAGTITQGSDQCAGAVVSSGKEDGIALVGDAFISTWYSIFDYGNMRVGFAQAV
;
A
#
# COMPACT_ATOMS: atom_id res chain seq x y z
N MET A 1 3.06 28.31 2.93
CA MET A 1 2.12 27.54 2.11
C MET A 1 1.70 26.37 2.96
N THR A 2 0.45 26.31 3.41
CA THR A 2 -0.04 25.14 4.15
C THR A 2 -0.22 24.01 3.14
N ASP A 3 0.48 22.93 3.40
CA ASP A 3 0.36 21.72 2.61
C ASP A 3 -1.08 21.20 2.70
N ARG A 4 -1.81 21.20 1.57
CA ARG A 4 -3.24 20.82 1.52
C ARG A 4 -3.38 19.45 0.89
N HIS A 5 -2.76 18.43 1.48
CA HIS A 5 -3.09 17.05 1.11
C HIS A 5 -4.40 16.61 1.80
N VAL A 6 -5.21 15.81 1.11
CA VAL A 6 -6.34 15.11 1.72
C VAL A 6 -5.81 13.83 2.36
N SER A 7 -5.71 13.83 3.69
CA SER A 7 -5.05 12.78 4.45
C SER A 7 -6.01 12.15 5.48
N PRO A 8 -6.92 11.25 5.05
CA PRO A 8 -7.79 10.51 5.97
C PRO A 8 -7.00 9.68 6.99
N GLN A 9 -7.61 9.42 8.15
CA GLN A 9 -7.11 8.44 9.10
C GLN A 9 -7.47 7.03 8.63
N SER A 10 -6.48 6.16 8.50
CA SER A 10 -6.68 4.72 8.29
C SER A 10 -6.60 3.97 9.63
N GLN A 11 -7.30 2.84 9.72
CA GLN A 11 -7.09 1.85 10.78
C GLN A 11 -5.81 1.04 10.55
N GLY A 12 -5.30 1.05 9.32
CA GLY A 12 -4.09 0.36 8.88
C GLY A 12 -4.34 -0.48 7.62
N PHE A 13 -3.34 -1.27 7.25
CA PHE A 13 -3.36 -2.17 6.12
C PHE A 13 -3.79 -3.56 6.56
N THR A 14 -4.50 -4.23 5.65
CA THR A 14 -5.02 -5.57 5.85
C THR A 14 -4.33 -6.57 4.93
N TYR A 15 -4.18 -7.81 5.41
CA TYR A 15 -3.81 -8.97 4.62
C TYR A 15 -4.90 -10.05 4.79
N ASN A 16 -5.46 -10.53 3.68
CA ASN A 16 -6.62 -11.44 3.66
C ASN A 16 -7.77 -10.96 4.56
N GLY A 17 -8.06 -9.66 4.53
CA GLY A 17 -9.11 -9.01 5.32
C GLY A 17 -8.80 -8.82 6.81
N LYS A 18 -7.67 -9.32 7.31
CA LYS A 18 -7.23 -9.10 8.69
C LYS A 18 -6.33 -7.87 8.77
N LEU A 19 -6.57 -7.00 9.74
CA LEU A 19 -5.68 -5.88 10.04
C LEU A 19 -4.31 -6.40 10.51
N VAL A 20 -3.24 -5.98 9.84
CA VAL A 20 -1.85 -6.43 10.11
C VAL A 20 -0.89 -5.28 10.39
N THR A 21 -1.29 -4.03 10.15
CA THR A 21 -0.55 -2.84 10.57
C THR A 21 -1.40 -2.01 11.54
N GLN A 22 -0.81 -0.97 12.12
CA GLN A 22 -1.48 -0.03 13.01
C GLN A 22 -2.10 1.14 12.23
N ALA A 23 -2.89 1.95 12.95
CA ALA A 23 -3.50 3.16 12.43
C ALA A 23 -2.45 4.18 11.98
N MET A 24 -2.71 4.83 10.85
CA MET A 24 -1.81 5.81 10.24
C MET A 24 -2.61 6.89 9.53
N THR A 25 -2.02 8.07 9.41
CA THR A 25 -2.50 9.10 8.48
C THR A 25 -2.18 8.63 7.06
N ALA A 26 -3.20 8.43 6.22
CA ALA A 26 -3.02 7.99 4.85
C ALA A 26 -3.16 9.18 3.90
N THR A 27 -2.04 9.70 3.43
CA THR A 27 -2.00 10.75 2.42
C THR A 27 -2.18 10.12 1.04
N ILE A 28 -3.29 10.44 0.37
CA ILE A 28 -3.59 9.92 -0.96
C ILE A 28 -2.97 10.86 -2.00
N ASP A 29 -2.02 10.36 -2.79
CA ASP A 29 -1.18 11.17 -3.65
C ASP A 29 -0.97 10.53 -5.03
N SER A 30 -1.68 11.04 -6.04
CA SER A 30 -1.53 10.61 -7.43
C SER A 30 -0.20 11.02 -8.08
N GLY A 31 0.64 11.81 -7.38
CA GLY A 31 2.01 12.12 -7.80
C GLY A 31 3.02 11.03 -7.42
N THR A 32 2.59 10.01 -6.67
CA THR A 32 3.43 8.93 -6.18
C THR A 32 3.04 7.60 -6.84
N SER A 33 4.01 6.83 -7.32
CA SER A 33 3.73 5.55 -7.99
C SER A 33 3.41 4.39 -7.02
N LEU A 34 4.11 4.33 -5.89
CA LEU A 34 4.07 3.21 -4.94
C LEU A 34 3.29 3.56 -3.67
N ILE A 35 3.29 2.65 -2.70
CA ILE A 35 2.80 2.91 -1.35
C ILE A 35 3.99 2.93 -0.41
N TYR A 36 4.16 4.02 0.34
CA TYR A 36 5.23 4.16 1.32
C TYR A 36 4.64 4.07 2.72
N LEU A 37 5.10 3.09 3.49
CA LEU A 37 4.71 2.92 4.89
C LEU A 37 5.90 3.20 5.81
N PRO A 38 5.65 3.54 7.09
CA PRO A 38 6.68 3.51 8.10
C PRO A 38 7.39 2.15 8.12
N PRO A 39 8.71 2.09 8.33
CA PRO A 39 9.49 0.85 8.24
C PRO A 39 8.89 -0.33 9.01
N SER A 40 8.44 -0.09 10.25
CA SER A 40 7.81 -1.07 11.13
C SER A 40 6.50 -1.63 10.55
N GLN A 41 5.73 -0.80 9.86
CA GLN A 41 4.44 -1.15 9.28
C GLN A 41 4.61 -1.90 7.95
N ALA A 42 5.59 -1.51 7.12
CA ALA A 42 5.96 -2.28 5.93
C ALA A 42 6.41 -3.70 6.33
N ALA A 43 7.30 -3.81 7.32
CA ALA A 43 7.74 -5.11 7.84
C ALA A 43 6.57 -5.95 8.38
N ALA A 44 5.65 -5.33 9.13
CA ALA A 44 4.46 -6.01 9.65
C ALA A 44 3.53 -6.53 8.54
N LEU A 45 3.35 -5.76 7.47
CA LEU A 45 2.58 -6.21 6.29
C LEU A 45 3.24 -7.43 5.65
N TYR A 46 4.53 -7.33 5.30
CA TYR A 46 5.24 -8.40 4.59
C TYR A 46 5.47 -9.66 5.43
N ALA A 47 5.42 -9.58 6.77
CA ALA A 47 5.43 -10.76 7.64
C ALA A 47 4.26 -11.73 7.37
N ASN A 48 3.21 -11.27 6.67
CA ASN A 48 2.06 -12.09 6.29
C ASN A 48 2.13 -12.59 4.84
N VAL A 49 3.05 -12.07 4.01
CA VAL A 49 3.15 -12.41 2.59
C VAL A 49 4.07 -13.63 2.41
N PRO A 50 3.58 -14.77 1.91
CA PRO A 50 4.37 -16.00 1.81
C PRO A 50 5.61 -15.84 0.92
N GLY A 51 6.77 -16.15 1.49
CA GLY A 51 8.06 -16.08 0.79
C GLY A 51 8.60 -14.65 0.63
N ALA A 52 7.96 -13.64 1.22
CA ALA A 52 8.46 -12.28 1.15
C ALA A 52 9.79 -12.11 1.89
N GLN A 53 10.69 -11.31 1.33
CA GLN A 53 12.01 -11.02 1.88
C GLN A 53 12.30 -9.53 1.77
N ALA A 54 12.95 -8.95 2.79
CA ALA A 54 13.44 -7.58 2.69
C ALA A 54 14.65 -7.53 1.75
N ALA A 55 14.67 -6.53 0.87
CA ALA A 55 15.81 -6.24 0.01
C ALA A 55 16.98 -5.69 0.84
N ALA A 56 18.20 -5.78 0.29
CA ALA A 56 19.43 -5.37 0.97
C ALA A 56 19.48 -3.86 1.30
N ASP A 57 18.67 -3.03 0.64
CA ASP A 57 18.59 -1.60 0.91
C ASP A 57 17.72 -1.23 2.11
N GLY A 58 17.06 -2.21 2.74
CA GLY A 58 16.18 -2.01 3.89
C GLY A 58 14.91 -1.21 3.59
N LYS A 59 14.58 -1.01 2.31
CA LYS A 59 13.42 -0.21 1.87
C LYS A 59 12.42 -0.99 1.04
N HIS A 60 12.90 -1.93 0.24
CA HIS A 60 12.05 -2.72 -0.63
C HIS A 60 11.85 -4.13 -0.08
N TRP A 61 10.81 -4.80 -0.56
CA TRP A 61 10.57 -6.21 -0.32
C TRP A 61 10.34 -6.92 -1.63
N THR A 62 10.77 -8.17 -1.68
CA THR A 62 10.54 -9.07 -2.81
C THR A 62 9.69 -10.24 -2.37
N PHE A 63 9.06 -10.93 -3.32
CA PHE A 63 8.35 -12.19 -3.13
C PHE A 63 8.50 -13.07 -4.37
N PRO A 64 8.30 -14.40 -4.29
CA PRO A 64 8.39 -15.28 -5.45
C PRO A 64 7.36 -14.90 -6.51
N CYS A 65 7.80 -14.61 -7.74
CA CYS A 65 6.92 -14.20 -8.85
C CYS A 65 5.85 -15.26 -9.18
N VAL A 66 6.16 -16.54 -8.96
CA VAL A 66 5.21 -17.67 -9.07
C VAL A 66 3.97 -17.48 -8.19
N ASN A 67 4.08 -16.73 -7.09
CA ASN A 67 2.97 -16.47 -6.20
C ASN A 67 2.18 -15.21 -6.59
N ALA A 68 2.53 -14.46 -7.63
CA ALA A 68 1.95 -13.14 -7.94
C ALA A 68 0.41 -13.14 -7.98
N ASP A 69 -0.20 -14.18 -8.54
CA ASP A 69 -1.66 -14.30 -8.63
C ASP A 69 -2.31 -14.89 -7.36
N SER A 70 -1.50 -15.37 -6.42
CA SER A 70 -1.93 -16.06 -5.19
C SER A 70 -1.28 -15.51 -3.92
N ILE A 71 -0.77 -14.28 -3.93
CA ILE A 71 -0.09 -13.65 -2.79
C ILE A 71 -1.05 -13.35 -1.62
N GLY A 72 -2.36 -13.40 -1.83
CA GLY A 72 -3.40 -12.96 -0.90
C GLY A 72 -3.96 -11.58 -1.27
N THR A 73 -4.95 -11.10 -0.52
CA THR A 73 -5.53 -9.76 -0.72
C THR A 73 -4.91 -8.76 0.24
N ILE A 74 -4.38 -7.66 -0.30
CA ILE A 74 -3.84 -6.55 0.47
C ILE A 74 -4.78 -5.37 0.31
N GLY A 75 -5.06 -4.65 1.39
CA GLY A 75 -5.98 -3.51 1.35
C GLY A 75 -5.71 -2.51 2.45
N ILE A 76 -6.46 -1.40 2.41
CA ILE A 76 -6.43 -0.34 3.41
C ILE A 76 -7.80 -0.27 4.09
N ALA A 77 -7.82 -0.33 5.41
CA ALA A 77 -9.03 -0.14 6.20
C ALA A 77 -9.14 1.32 6.65
N PHE A 78 -10.24 1.99 6.32
CA PHE A 78 -10.56 3.34 6.84
C PHE A 78 -11.62 3.30 7.94
N SER A 79 -12.35 2.19 8.05
CA SER A 79 -13.31 1.92 9.12
C SER A 79 -13.35 0.42 9.40
N SER A 80 -14.01 0.02 10.49
CA SER A 80 -14.18 -1.41 10.82
C SER A 80 -15.06 -2.16 9.82
N ALA A 81 -15.79 -1.44 8.96
CA ALA A 81 -16.72 -2.01 7.99
C ALA A 81 -16.21 -1.92 6.54
N THR A 82 -15.16 -1.15 6.25
CA THR A 82 -14.76 -0.83 4.88
C THR A 82 -13.26 -1.02 4.68
N VAL A 83 -12.93 -2.01 3.87
CA VAL A 83 -11.58 -2.30 3.36
C VAL A 83 -11.56 -2.04 1.86
N PHE A 84 -10.58 -1.27 1.41
CA PHE A 84 -10.31 -1.02 0.00
C PHE A 84 -9.10 -1.85 -0.41
N ASN A 85 -9.34 -2.92 -1.16
CA ASN A 85 -8.28 -3.80 -1.65
C ASN A 85 -7.49 -3.15 -2.79
N ILE A 86 -6.21 -3.48 -2.86
CA ILE A 86 -5.32 -3.19 -3.98
C ILE A 86 -5.52 -4.30 -5.03
N ASN A 87 -5.57 -3.95 -6.31
CA ASN A 87 -5.54 -4.94 -7.37
C ASN A 87 -4.20 -5.73 -7.28
N PRO A 88 -4.21 -7.08 -7.19
CA PRO A 88 -2.98 -7.86 -7.08
C PRO A 88 -1.95 -7.56 -8.16
N THR A 89 -2.38 -7.22 -9.39
CA THR A 89 -1.46 -6.86 -10.49
C THR A 89 -0.73 -5.54 -10.24
N GLN A 90 -1.28 -4.66 -9.42
CA GLN A 90 -0.68 -3.38 -9.02
C GLN A 90 0.21 -3.53 -7.78
N PHE A 91 0.01 -4.58 -6.99
CA PHE A 91 0.93 -4.92 -5.91
C PHE A 91 2.24 -5.52 -6.44
N ASN A 92 2.18 -6.28 -7.54
CA ASN A 92 3.37 -6.80 -8.21
C ASN A 92 4.03 -5.68 -9.04
N ALA A 93 5.11 -5.08 -8.53
CA ALA A 93 5.87 -4.04 -9.23
C ALA A 93 6.85 -4.60 -10.30
N GLY A 94 6.80 -5.90 -10.59
CA GLY A 94 7.61 -6.56 -11.61
C GLY A 94 8.88 -7.21 -11.05
N THR A 95 9.63 -7.88 -11.93
CA THR A 95 10.86 -8.59 -11.56
C THR A 95 11.97 -7.61 -11.15
N ILE A 96 12.73 -7.93 -10.09
CA ILE A 96 13.84 -7.07 -9.63
C ILE A 96 14.96 -6.90 -10.67
N THR A 97 15.15 -7.92 -11.51
CA THR A 97 16.02 -7.92 -12.69
C THR A 97 15.37 -8.79 -13.76
N GLN A 98 15.69 -8.55 -15.03
CA GLN A 98 15.11 -9.31 -16.14
C GLN A 98 15.38 -10.82 -15.97
N GLY A 99 14.31 -11.62 -15.91
CA GLY A 99 14.38 -13.06 -15.73
C GLY A 99 14.52 -13.54 -14.28
N SER A 100 14.44 -12.64 -13.29
CA SER A 100 14.41 -13.03 -11.87
C SER A 100 13.11 -13.79 -11.53
N ASP A 101 13.23 -14.76 -10.63
CA ASP A 101 12.11 -15.44 -9.97
C ASP A 101 11.52 -14.64 -8.80
N GLN A 102 12.12 -13.48 -8.48
CA GLN A 102 11.69 -12.56 -7.43
C GLN A 102 11.07 -11.30 -8.02
N CYS A 103 9.88 -10.98 -7.53
CA CYS A 103 9.11 -9.81 -7.90
C CYS A 103 9.16 -8.80 -6.76
N ALA A 104 9.27 -7.51 -7.08
CA ALA A 104 9.19 -6.42 -6.11
C ALA A 104 7.73 -6.19 -5.71
N GLY A 105 7.48 -5.97 -4.42
CA GLY A 105 6.19 -5.51 -3.95
C GLY A 105 6.06 -3.99 -4.06
N ALA A 106 4.85 -3.50 -4.33
CA ALA A 106 4.56 -2.08 -4.50
C ALA A 106 4.45 -1.31 -3.18
N VAL A 107 4.54 -2.00 -2.03
CA VAL A 107 4.66 -1.38 -0.71
C VAL A 107 6.13 -1.32 -0.31
N VAL A 108 6.62 -0.14 0.02
CA VAL A 108 8.00 0.13 0.39
C VAL A 108 8.08 0.92 1.69
N SER A 109 9.27 0.95 2.29
CA SER A 109 9.53 1.76 3.48
C SER A 109 9.72 3.23 3.10
N SER A 110 9.08 4.13 3.83
CA SER A 110 9.33 5.58 3.79
C SER A 110 10.69 5.95 4.40
N GLY A 111 11.29 5.04 5.18
CA GLY A 111 12.49 5.29 5.97
C GLY A 111 12.25 6.15 7.21
N LYS A 112 10.98 6.43 7.58
CA LYS A 112 10.60 7.28 8.71
C LYS A 112 9.45 6.66 9.50
N GLU A 113 9.55 6.68 10.83
CA GLU A 113 8.47 6.26 11.74
C GLU A 113 7.60 7.46 12.12
N ASP A 114 7.01 8.11 11.12
CA ASP A 114 6.21 9.33 11.29
C ASP A 114 4.69 9.08 11.37
N GLY A 115 4.27 7.81 11.26
CA GLY A 115 2.85 7.43 11.27
C GLY A 115 2.10 7.86 10.02
N ILE A 116 2.80 8.15 8.92
CA ILE A 116 2.22 8.56 7.65
C ILE A 116 2.40 7.44 6.62
N ALA A 117 1.30 7.03 6.00
CA ALA A 117 1.30 6.25 4.78
C ALA A 117 1.12 7.19 3.59
N LEU A 118 2.05 7.17 2.62
CA LEU A 118 1.88 7.83 1.33
C LEU A 118 1.32 6.80 0.35
N VAL A 119 0.09 7.03 -0.13
CA VAL A 119 -0.68 6.06 -0.89
C VAL A 119 -0.82 6.53 -2.32
N GLY A 120 -0.04 5.92 -3.21
CA GLY A 120 0.06 6.29 -4.62
C GLY A 120 -0.70 5.39 -5.60
N ASP A 121 -0.26 5.41 -6.85
CA ASP A 121 -0.91 4.75 -8.01
C ASP A 121 -1.14 3.26 -7.83
N ALA A 122 -0.25 2.55 -7.12
CA ALA A 122 -0.43 1.13 -6.81
C ALA A 122 -1.76 0.85 -6.09
N PHE A 123 -2.28 1.81 -5.31
CA PHE A 123 -3.64 1.75 -4.76
C PHE A 123 -4.65 2.48 -5.65
N ILE A 124 -4.35 3.73 -6.04
CA ILE A 124 -5.30 4.64 -6.70
C ILE A 124 -5.79 4.06 -8.04
N SER A 125 -4.96 3.33 -8.78
CA SER A 125 -5.35 2.69 -10.05
C SER A 125 -6.49 1.67 -9.91
N THR A 126 -6.75 1.16 -8.71
CA THR A 126 -7.88 0.26 -8.43
C THR A 126 -9.19 1.03 -8.19
N TRP A 127 -9.10 2.32 -7.84
CA TRP A 127 -10.21 3.09 -7.28
C TRP A 127 -10.45 4.41 -8.02
N TYR A 128 -11.67 4.63 -8.48
CA TYR A 128 -12.13 5.97 -8.78
C TYR A 128 -12.16 6.80 -7.50
N SER A 129 -11.34 7.85 -7.46
CA SER A 129 -11.07 8.62 -6.24
C SER A 129 -11.65 10.04 -6.38
N ILE A 130 -12.48 10.45 -5.41
CA ILE A 130 -13.02 11.81 -5.31
C ILE A 130 -12.33 12.53 -4.16
N PHE A 131 -11.71 13.66 -4.45
CA PHE A 131 -11.08 14.54 -3.47
C PHE A 131 -12.00 15.73 -3.17
N ASP A 132 -12.67 15.70 -2.02
CA ASP A 132 -13.52 16.79 -1.55
C ASP A 132 -12.71 17.71 -0.64
N TYR A 133 -12.00 18.65 -1.26
CA TYR A 133 -11.20 19.66 -0.58
C TYR A 133 -12.03 20.61 0.30
N GLY A 134 -13.32 20.79 0.00
CA GLY A 134 -14.20 21.62 0.81
C GLY A 134 -14.42 21.05 2.21
N ASN A 135 -14.42 19.72 2.32
CA ASN A 135 -14.63 18.97 3.57
C ASN A 135 -13.40 18.16 4.02
N MET A 136 -12.25 18.29 3.33
CA MET A 136 -11.01 17.56 3.61
C MET A 136 -11.22 16.04 3.72
N ARG A 137 -11.97 15.46 2.78
CA ARG A 137 -12.26 14.02 2.73
C ARG A 137 -12.03 13.43 1.34
N VAL A 138 -11.79 12.13 1.31
CA VAL A 138 -11.67 11.34 0.09
C VAL A 138 -12.75 10.28 0.06
N GLY A 139 -13.28 10.01 -1.13
CA GLY A 139 -14.19 8.89 -1.39
C GLY A 139 -13.63 7.99 -2.48
N PHE A 140 -13.86 6.69 -2.35
CA PHE A 140 -13.41 5.68 -3.31
C PHE A 140 -14.59 4.86 -3.81
N ALA A 141 -14.63 4.62 -5.11
CA ALA A 141 -15.52 3.65 -5.75
C ALA A 141 -14.68 2.74 -6.65
N GLN A 142 -15.09 1.48 -6.82
CA GLN A 142 -14.34 0.55 -7.66
C GLN A 142 -14.29 1.11 -9.09
N ALA A 143 -13.08 1.20 -9.67
CA ALA A 143 -12.92 1.60 -11.05
C ALA A 143 -13.47 0.51 -12.00
N VAL A 144 -14.04 0.92 -13.13
CA VAL A 144 -14.59 0.03 -14.17
C VAL A 144 -13.62 -0.20 -15.31
#